data_AF-A0A059KQK7-F1
#
_entry.id   AF-A0A059KQK7-F1
#
_cell.length_a   1.000
_cell.length_b   1.000
_cell.length_c   1.000
_cell.angle_alpha   90.00
_cell.angle_beta   90.00
_cell.angle_gamma   90.00
#
_symmetry.space_group_name_H-M   'P 1'
#
loop_
_entity.id
_entity.type
_entity.pdbx_description
1 polymer ?
#
loop_
_entity_poly.entity_id
_entity_poly.type
_entity_poly.pdbx_seq_one_letter_code
_entity_poly.pdbx_strand_id
1 'polypeptide(L)'
;MHQMRLLSASLVLAFGLTACGGSDSPDTPVVPVASASSGVLVDDLIAGATVFCDDNGNGVLDAGEKSAVTDSAGAYAFSSACSSQIASVAETGYDLTTLKAPKGQFIAPAGSGVVSPFTTLKVVSGLSDTEFQAVLSGLGLAGIDVATFNPVTDSARATTAAAVAKVLADIAELSAEAGGSPAAAFRGAVAAIATQARSSTTPVFASETSLRAMVNAAVSAGLEAGNKNSSGNAVWSASQLAAAVELSTQGLTVLAQKTREAASLSAAKDLLSSTAVLTLVGSVDLSDSSAVAAAKTQLSDATELTKPQYIYLSDDSIEIVPLQGEEVTATMTQFESSAGLTLSGQTLASLEHVWLPLTATSLALPKGGADLVLGIEIENTATGGILQARLAGVTLSRDSQGTVKAMIDDAARLHLYLKTGTGIEIGTGTKAITDISAKILCSCDSGVGIDLQKIADGLRKNFPDNTSLIDKTLAETGTFRVRMVATGADMRRADGTRLGLSRIAVRTPGSSATAAEVGGVAIQGRVTF
;
A
#
# COMPACT_ATOMS: atom_id res chain seq x y z
N MET A 1 -45.73 -17.18 -2.97
CA MET A 1 -45.38 -17.72 -1.64
C MET A 1 -43.91 -17.40 -1.39
N HIS A 2 -43.66 -16.57 -0.37
CA HIS A 2 -42.34 -16.08 0.07
C HIS A 2 -41.74 -17.02 1.14
N GLN A 3 -40.41 -17.17 1.15
CA GLN A 3 -39.59 -17.38 2.36
C GLN A 3 -38.23 -16.66 2.10
N MET A 4 -38.01 -15.46 2.64
CA MET A 4 -37.37 -15.09 3.93
C MET A 4 -35.95 -15.67 4.11
N ARG A 5 -34.87 -14.89 3.88
CA ARG A 5 -34.22 -13.86 4.74
C ARG A 5 -33.60 -14.39 6.04
N LEU A 6 -32.26 -14.34 6.11
CA LEU A 6 -31.49 -14.13 7.34
C LEU A 6 -30.52 -12.97 7.08
N LEU A 7 -30.82 -11.83 7.71
CA LEU A 7 -29.99 -10.63 7.82
C LEU A 7 -29.26 -10.70 9.16
N SER A 8 -27.94 -10.53 9.15
CA SER A 8 -27.13 -10.33 10.36
C SER A 8 -26.99 -8.82 10.61
N ALA A 9 -27.60 -8.35 11.69
CA ALA A 9 -27.54 -6.97 12.21
C ALA A 9 -26.12 -6.67 12.78
N SER A 10 -25.45 -5.59 12.34
CA SER A 10 -25.44 -4.24 12.94
C SER A 10 -24.94 -4.18 14.39
N LEU A 11 -23.72 -3.67 14.59
CA LEU A 11 -23.24 -3.12 15.86
C LEU A 11 -23.06 -1.60 15.68
N VAL A 12 -24.00 -0.84 16.25
CA VAL A 12 -23.96 0.62 16.38
C VAL A 12 -23.52 0.93 17.81
N LEU A 13 -22.42 1.64 18.00
CA LEU A 13 -22.05 2.23 19.29
C LEU A 13 -22.29 3.74 19.23
N ALA A 14 -23.43 4.16 19.79
CA ALA A 14 -23.73 5.53 20.13
C ALA A 14 -23.32 5.77 21.59
N PHE A 15 -22.47 6.75 21.86
CA PHE A 15 -22.19 7.20 23.23
C PHE A 15 -22.85 8.55 23.48
N GLY A 16 -23.92 8.51 24.27
CA GLY A 16 -24.46 9.64 25.02
C GLY A 16 -24.80 9.14 26.43
N LEU A 17 -24.05 9.57 27.43
CA LEU A 17 -24.35 9.32 28.83
C LEU A 17 -24.34 10.65 29.58
N THR A 18 -25.53 11.22 29.76
CA THR A 18 -25.85 12.12 30.87
C THR A 18 -26.21 11.26 32.07
N ALA A 19 -25.31 11.19 33.07
CA ALA A 19 -25.61 10.61 34.36
C ALA A 19 -25.66 11.73 35.42
N CYS A 20 -26.89 12.07 35.82
CA CYS A 20 -27.19 12.83 37.02
C CYS A 20 -27.58 11.82 38.11
N GLY A 21 -26.93 11.86 39.27
CA GLY A 21 -27.26 11.03 40.42
C GLY A 21 -26.11 10.97 41.43
N GLY A 22 -26.15 11.83 42.45
CA GLY A 22 -25.15 11.90 43.52
C GLY A 22 -25.45 10.98 44.71
N SER A 23 -24.40 10.62 45.46
CA SER A 23 -24.40 10.48 46.93
C SER A 23 -22.96 10.39 47.45
N ASP A 24 -22.76 10.90 48.67
CA ASP A 24 -21.53 11.34 49.30
C ASP A 24 -20.41 10.30 49.52
N SER A 25 -19.16 10.67 49.21
CA SER A 25 -17.92 10.14 49.81
C SER A 25 -16.75 11.12 49.56
N PRO A 26 -15.79 11.25 50.50
CA PRO A 26 -14.83 12.35 50.51
C PRO A 26 -13.74 12.20 49.44
N ASP A 27 -13.36 13.36 48.89
CA ASP A 27 -12.44 13.61 47.78
C ASP A 27 -11.12 12.83 47.83
N THR A 28 -10.97 11.89 46.90
CA THR A 28 -9.69 11.71 46.19
C THR A 28 -9.81 12.43 44.85
N PRO A 29 -8.86 13.30 44.44
CA PRO A 29 -8.88 13.87 43.10
C PRO A 29 -8.70 12.74 42.09
N VAL A 30 -9.80 12.25 41.53
CA VAL A 30 -9.75 11.41 40.33
C VAL A 30 -9.40 12.38 39.21
N VAL A 31 -8.12 12.41 38.85
CA VAL A 31 -7.68 13.08 37.63
C VAL A 31 -8.50 12.45 36.49
N PRO A 32 -9.32 13.20 35.75
CA PRO A 32 -10.04 12.64 34.62
C PRO A 32 -8.98 12.15 33.63
N VAL A 33 -8.89 10.83 33.45
CA VAL A 33 -8.05 10.26 32.40
C VAL A 33 -8.66 10.74 31.09
N ALA A 34 -7.93 11.59 30.36
CA ALA A 34 -8.36 12.12 29.08
C ALA A 34 -8.83 10.95 28.20
N SER A 35 -10.11 10.96 27.80
CA SER A 35 -10.68 9.86 27.01
C SER A 35 -9.91 9.69 25.71
N ALA A 36 -9.52 8.46 25.40
CA ALA A 36 -8.82 8.12 24.16
C ALA A 36 -9.55 8.70 22.94
N SER A 37 -8.80 9.28 21.99
CA SER A 37 -9.33 9.71 20.68
C SER A 37 -9.08 8.62 19.65
N SER A 38 -10.08 8.30 18.84
CA SER A 38 -10.03 7.25 17.82
C SER A 38 -10.67 7.69 16.51
N GLY A 39 -10.28 7.05 15.42
CA GLY A 39 -10.86 7.31 14.11
C GLY A 39 -10.53 6.23 13.09
N VAL A 40 -10.80 6.52 11.82
CA VAL A 40 -10.49 5.65 10.68
C VAL A 40 -9.68 6.44 9.64
N LEU A 41 -8.60 5.84 9.11
CA LEU A 41 -7.84 6.37 7.98
C LEU A 41 -8.42 5.83 6.67
N VAL A 42 -8.88 6.71 5.78
CA VAL A 42 -9.66 6.34 4.59
C VAL A 42 -9.16 7.04 3.33
N ASP A 43 -8.62 6.25 2.40
CA ASP A 43 -8.69 6.48 0.95
C ASP A 43 -9.77 5.53 0.39
N ASP A 44 -9.61 4.25 0.72
CA ASP A 44 -10.60 3.16 0.67
C ASP A 44 -10.56 2.25 1.94
N LEU A 45 -9.77 2.68 2.95
CA LEU A 45 -9.22 2.03 4.16
C LEU A 45 -7.72 1.76 4.04
N ILE A 46 -6.93 2.42 4.90
CA ILE A 46 -5.47 2.24 4.94
C ILE A 46 -5.08 1.43 6.18
N ALA A 47 -4.48 0.25 6.00
CA ALA A 47 -4.02 -0.61 7.08
C ALA A 47 -2.52 -0.44 7.36
N GLY A 48 -2.11 -0.53 8.63
CA GLY A 48 -0.71 -0.48 9.04
C GLY A 48 -0.04 0.90 8.93
N ALA A 49 -0.79 1.97 8.69
CA ALA A 49 -0.27 3.32 8.61
C ALA A 49 -0.06 3.91 10.00
N THR A 50 1.00 4.70 10.16
CA THR A 50 1.21 5.47 11.37
C THR A 50 0.42 6.77 11.30
N VAL A 51 -0.40 7.03 12.31
CA VAL A 51 -1.13 8.28 12.51
C VAL A 51 -0.69 8.92 13.81
N PHE A 52 -0.70 10.24 13.89
CA PHE A 52 -0.25 10.99 15.05
C PHE A 52 -1.04 12.27 15.28
N CYS A 53 -1.07 12.70 16.54
CA CYS A 53 -1.58 14.00 16.95
C CYS A 53 -0.46 15.02 16.72
N ASP A 54 -0.62 15.85 15.70
CA ASP A 54 0.32 16.90 15.25
C ASP A 54 0.19 18.10 16.19
N ASP A 55 0.75 17.97 17.39
CA ASP A 55 0.57 18.87 18.52
C ASP A 55 1.29 20.22 18.28
N ASN A 56 2.33 20.22 17.44
CA ASN A 56 3.08 21.43 17.08
C ASN A 56 2.72 21.97 15.68
N GLY A 57 1.91 21.26 14.90
CA GLY A 57 1.41 21.68 13.60
C GLY A 57 2.44 21.67 12.47
N ASN A 58 3.54 20.90 12.62
CA ASN A 58 4.58 20.82 11.60
C ASN A 58 4.37 19.68 10.59
N GLY A 59 3.39 18.80 10.84
CA GLY A 59 3.08 17.66 9.98
C GLY A 59 4.17 16.58 9.94
N VAL A 60 5.03 16.51 10.96
CA VAL A 60 6.09 15.50 11.12
C VAL A 60 5.92 14.85 12.49
N LEU A 61 5.93 13.51 12.52
CA LEU A 61 5.86 12.79 13.79
C LEU A 61 7.12 13.04 14.62
N ASP A 62 6.99 13.89 15.65
CA ASP A 62 8.06 14.27 16.56
C ASP A 62 8.08 13.43 17.84
N ALA A 63 9.25 13.45 18.50
CA ALA A 63 9.39 12.81 19.81
C ALA A 63 8.45 13.44 20.85
N GLY A 64 7.60 12.60 21.45
CA GLY A 64 6.61 13.02 22.46
C GLY A 64 5.21 13.22 21.92
N GLU A 65 5.03 13.23 20.59
CA GLU A 65 3.70 13.23 19.99
C GLU A 65 3.03 11.87 20.11
N LYS A 66 1.71 11.90 20.26
CA LYS A 66 0.90 10.69 20.41
C LYS A 66 0.76 10.06 19.04
N SER A 67 1.05 8.76 18.94
CA SER A 67 0.88 8.01 17.69
C SER A 67 0.13 6.71 17.88
N ALA A 68 -0.45 6.21 16.80
CA ALA A 68 -1.10 4.92 16.70
C ALA A 68 -0.85 4.32 15.31
N VAL A 69 -1.02 3.02 15.18
CA VAL A 69 -0.96 2.31 13.89
C VAL A 69 -2.36 1.84 13.53
N THR A 70 -2.78 2.07 12.28
CA THR A 70 -4.10 1.63 11.83
C THR A 70 -4.18 0.10 11.74
N ASP A 71 -5.32 -0.45 12.12
CA ASP A 71 -5.58 -1.89 12.03
C ASP A 71 -6.03 -2.32 10.62
N SER A 72 -6.44 -3.58 10.45
CA SER A 72 -6.90 -4.12 9.17
C SER A 72 -8.20 -3.50 8.65
N ALA A 73 -8.93 -2.76 9.48
CA ALA A 73 -10.12 -2.00 9.11
C ALA A 73 -9.83 -0.50 9.02
N GLY A 74 -8.55 -0.10 9.02
CA GLY A 74 -8.10 1.29 9.00
C GLY A 74 -8.36 2.05 10.31
N ALA A 75 -8.84 1.39 11.35
CA ALA A 75 -9.16 2.02 12.62
C ALA A 75 -7.90 2.26 13.45
N TYR A 76 -7.89 3.36 14.20
CA TYR A 76 -6.80 3.70 15.12
C TYR A 76 -7.36 4.30 16.41
N ALA A 77 -6.59 4.19 17.49
CA ALA A 77 -6.89 4.82 18.76
C ALA A 77 -5.61 5.29 19.44
N PHE A 78 -5.58 6.56 19.85
CA PHE A 78 -4.52 7.10 20.68
C PHE A 78 -4.73 6.67 22.14
N SER A 79 -3.64 6.45 22.86
CA SER A 79 -3.67 6.09 24.29
C SER A 79 -4.20 7.23 25.18
N SER A 80 -4.26 8.46 24.67
CA SER A 80 -4.82 9.64 25.32
C SER A 80 -5.49 10.55 24.29
N ALA A 81 -6.34 11.46 24.75
CA ALA A 81 -7.06 12.38 23.86
C ALA A 81 -6.10 13.19 22.97
N CYS A 82 -6.46 13.34 21.70
CA CYS A 82 -5.85 14.28 20.75
C CYS A 82 -6.74 15.52 20.60
N SER A 83 -6.19 16.69 20.91
CA SER A 83 -6.87 17.99 20.77
C SER A 83 -6.35 18.83 19.60
N SER A 84 -5.42 18.28 18.83
CA SER A 84 -4.70 18.95 17.75
C SER A 84 -5.10 18.32 16.41
N GLN A 85 -4.53 18.83 15.31
CA GLN A 85 -4.66 18.20 14.00
C GLN A 85 -4.19 16.74 14.06
N ILE A 86 -4.82 15.87 13.29
CA ILE A 86 -4.39 14.48 13.14
C ILE A 86 -3.73 14.34 11.79
N ALA A 87 -2.56 13.72 11.72
CA ALA A 87 -1.83 13.50 10.49
C ALA A 87 -1.40 12.03 10.34
N SER A 88 -1.28 11.55 9.11
CA SER A 88 -0.61 10.29 8.80
C SER A 88 0.87 10.54 8.48
N VAL A 89 1.71 9.52 8.68
CA VAL A 89 3.07 9.49 8.13
C VAL A 89 2.97 8.96 6.70
N ALA A 90 3.38 9.76 5.72
CA ALA A 90 3.42 9.34 4.31
C ALA A 90 4.27 8.08 4.12
N GLU A 91 3.94 7.28 3.10
CA GLU A 91 4.60 6.02 2.75
C GLU A 91 4.53 4.93 3.85
N THR A 92 3.67 5.09 4.86
CA THR A 92 3.37 4.05 5.85
C THR A 92 2.03 3.41 5.58
N GLY A 93 1.91 2.13 5.95
CA GLY A 93 0.72 1.34 5.69
C GLY A 93 0.51 1.04 4.19
N TYR A 94 -0.68 0.55 3.87
CA TYR A 94 -1.10 0.28 2.50
C TYR A 94 -2.62 0.42 2.35
N ASP A 95 -3.05 0.89 1.19
CA ASP A 95 -4.44 0.95 0.73
C ASP A 95 -4.95 -0.44 0.36
N LEU A 96 -6.16 -0.82 0.79
CA LEU A 96 -6.64 -2.20 0.67
C LEU A 96 -7.08 -2.58 -0.76
N THR A 97 -7.31 -1.60 -1.63
CA THR A 97 -7.69 -1.81 -3.04
C THR A 97 -6.49 -1.84 -3.95
N THR A 98 -5.61 -0.85 -3.82
CA THR A 98 -4.43 -0.65 -4.66
C THR A 98 -3.23 -1.43 -4.15
N LEU A 99 -3.22 -1.79 -2.86
CA LEU A 99 -2.11 -2.45 -2.17
C LEU A 99 -0.84 -1.61 -2.13
N LYS A 100 -0.94 -0.30 -2.31
CA LYS A 100 0.19 0.62 -2.30
C LYS A 100 0.21 1.45 -1.03
N ALA A 101 1.41 1.82 -0.60
CA ALA A 101 1.58 2.81 0.46
C ALA A 101 1.19 4.20 -0.07
N PRO A 102 0.33 4.96 0.63
CA PRO A 102 0.00 6.32 0.21
C PRO A 102 1.24 7.21 0.17
N LYS A 103 1.56 7.76 -1.01
CA LYS A 103 2.71 8.68 -1.20
C LYS A 103 2.45 10.07 -0.61
N GLY A 104 1.18 10.43 -0.40
CA GLY A 104 0.75 11.66 0.25
C GLY A 104 0.52 11.51 1.75
N GLN A 105 0.65 12.61 2.48
CA GLN A 105 0.22 12.70 3.87
C GLN A 105 -1.26 13.11 3.93
N PHE A 106 -2.05 12.39 4.71
CA PHE A 106 -3.43 12.76 5.01
C PHE A 106 -3.48 13.50 6.34
N ILE A 107 -4.25 14.58 6.39
CA ILE A 107 -4.40 15.42 7.58
C ILE A 107 -5.88 15.69 7.84
N ALA A 108 -6.26 15.82 9.11
CA ALA A 108 -7.63 16.09 9.50
C ALA A 108 -7.70 17.09 10.66
N PRO A 109 -8.74 17.95 10.70
CA PRO A 109 -8.94 18.86 11.82
C PRO A 109 -9.03 18.12 13.16
N ALA A 110 -8.75 18.82 14.26
CA ALA A 110 -8.91 18.28 15.60
C ALA A 110 -10.32 17.73 15.83
N GLY A 111 -10.41 16.56 16.48
CA GLY A 111 -11.69 15.89 16.76
C GLY A 111 -12.31 15.15 15.58
N SER A 112 -11.67 15.11 14.40
CA SER A 112 -12.18 14.33 13.26
C SER A 112 -12.16 12.83 13.57
N GLY A 113 -13.27 12.15 13.29
CA GLY A 113 -13.34 10.68 13.36
C GLY A 113 -12.76 10.00 12.13
N VAL A 114 -12.45 10.77 11.08
CA VAL A 114 -11.86 10.27 9.83
C VAL A 114 -10.64 11.11 9.45
N VAL A 115 -9.59 10.44 8.97
CA VAL A 115 -8.44 11.05 8.30
C VAL A 115 -8.46 10.57 6.85
N SER A 116 -8.45 11.47 5.87
CA SER A 116 -8.74 11.14 4.46
C SER A 116 -8.24 12.21 3.49
N PRO A 117 -8.22 11.94 2.17
CA PRO A 117 -8.00 12.98 1.16
C PRO A 117 -8.95 14.18 1.29
N PHE A 118 -10.19 13.98 1.78
CA PHE A 118 -11.19 15.04 1.91
C PHE A 118 -11.00 15.92 3.15
N THR A 119 -10.65 15.31 4.29
CA THR A 119 -10.22 16.11 5.46
C THR A 119 -8.92 16.84 5.16
N THR A 120 -8.07 16.27 4.31
CA THR A 120 -6.86 16.94 3.82
C THR A 120 -7.19 18.14 2.94
N LEU A 121 -8.11 17.99 1.98
CA LEU A 121 -8.66 19.10 1.19
C LEU A 121 -9.17 20.23 2.10
N LYS A 122 -9.89 19.87 3.16
CA LYS A 122 -10.43 20.83 4.13
C LYS A 122 -9.32 21.63 4.80
N VAL A 123 -8.35 20.95 5.41
CA VAL A 123 -7.26 21.58 6.15
C VAL A 123 -6.37 22.41 5.22
N VAL A 124 -5.90 21.84 4.11
CA VAL A 124 -4.99 22.51 3.17
C VAL A 124 -5.64 23.74 2.53
N SER A 125 -6.95 23.69 2.27
CA SER A 125 -7.67 24.84 1.70
C SER A 125 -7.81 26.03 2.66
N GLY A 126 -7.67 25.81 3.97
CA GLY A 126 -7.86 26.85 5.00
C GLY A 126 -9.29 27.42 5.08
N LEU A 127 -10.26 26.78 4.42
CA LEU A 127 -11.64 27.28 4.33
C LEU A 127 -12.41 27.05 5.63
N SER A 128 -13.41 27.90 5.89
CA SER A 128 -14.42 27.63 6.93
C SER A 128 -15.32 26.44 6.56
N ASP A 129 -16.05 25.87 7.53
CA ASP A 129 -16.92 24.69 7.26
C ASP A 129 -17.99 25.02 6.23
N THR A 130 -18.57 26.21 6.33
CA THR A 130 -19.56 26.70 5.38
C THR A 130 -19.00 26.85 3.98
N GLU A 131 -17.80 27.41 3.82
CA GLU A 131 -17.18 27.56 2.50
C GLU A 131 -16.75 26.22 1.92
N PHE A 132 -16.31 25.28 2.75
CA PHE A 132 -15.89 23.96 2.29
C PHE A 132 -17.06 23.13 1.77
N GLN A 133 -18.31 23.40 2.19
CA GLN A 133 -19.49 22.77 1.59
C GLN A 133 -19.65 23.10 0.09
N ALA A 134 -19.14 24.24 -0.38
CA ALA A 134 -19.09 24.55 -1.81
C ALA A 134 -18.07 23.66 -2.54
N VAL A 135 -16.92 23.37 -1.92
CA VAL A 135 -15.94 22.39 -2.45
C VAL A 135 -16.59 21.02 -2.58
N LEU A 136 -17.24 20.54 -1.52
CA LEU A 136 -17.94 19.25 -1.52
C LEU A 136 -19.03 19.19 -2.60
N SER A 137 -19.82 20.26 -2.73
CA SER A 137 -20.85 20.35 -3.78
C SER A 137 -20.25 20.33 -5.18
N GLY A 138 -19.15 21.07 -5.39
CA GLY A 138 -18.38 21.07 -6.64
C GLY A 138 -17.79 19.70 -6.96
N LEU A 139 -17.41 18.91 -5.96
CA LEU A 139 -16.96 17.52 -6.16
C LEU A 139 -18.11 16.52 -6.38
N GLY A 140 -19.37 16.92 -6.22
CA GLY A 140 -20.52 16.01 -6.25
C GLY A 140 -20.69 15.21 -4.96
N LEU A 141 -20.15 15.70 -3.85
CA LEU A 141 -20.20 15.12 -2.50
C LEU A 141 -21.06 15.96 -1.54
N ALA A 142 -22.06 16.68 -2.06
CA ALA A 142 -22.91 17.54 -1.24
C ALA A 142 -23.59 16.77 -0.08
N GLY A 143 -23.76 17.45 1.05
CA GLY A 143 -24.48 16.92 2.21
C GLY A 143 -23.72 15.87 3.03
N ILE A 144 -22.40 15.78 2.88
CA ILE A 144 -21.54 15.04 3.82
C ILE A 144 -20.96 15.99 4.87
N ASP A 145 -20.68 15.44 6.05
CA ASP A 145 -19.72 16.00 6.99
C ASP A 145 -18.37 15.34 6.75
N VAL A 146 -17.37 16.14 6.38
CA VAL A 146 -16.04 15.64 6.03
C VAL A 146 -15.32 15.00 7.22
N ALA A 147 -15.61 15.42 8.46
CA ALA A 147 -14.97 14.90 9.66
C ALA A 147 -15.40 13.46 10.00
N THR A 148 -16.49 12.99 9.40
CA THR A 148 -17.10 11.67 9.65
C THR A 148 -17.36 10.86 8.37
N PHE A 149 -17.11 11.44 7.19
CA PHE A 149 -17.38 10.79 5.91
C PHE A 149 -16.42 9.62 5.64
N ASN A 150 -16.99 8.41 5.54
CA ASN A 150 -16.27 7.21 5.09
C ASN A 150 -16.88 6.69 3.77
N PRO A 151 -16.19 6.86 2.62
CA PRO A 151 -16.69 6.40 1.32
C PRO A 151 -16.96 4.90 1.22
N VAL A 152 -16.34 4.05 2.04
CA VAL A 152 -16.60 2.59 2.03
C VAL A 152 -17.99 2.26 2.52
N THR A 153 -18.52 3.07 3.45
CA THR A 153 -19.87 2.90 4.00
C THR A 153 -20.93 3.71 3.24
N ASP A 154 -20.51 4.53 2.27
CA ASP A 154 -21.37 5.43 1.52
C ASP A 154 -21.39 5.07 0.03
N SER A 155 -22.15 4.03 -0.31
CA SER A 155 -22.21 3.52 -1.68
C SER A 155 -22.68 4.54 -2.72
N ALA A 156 -23.44 5.57 -2.31
CA ALA A 156 -23.92 6.62 -3.22
C ALA A 156 -22.79 7.53 -3.70
N ARG A 157 -21.77 7.75 -2.86
CA ARG A 157 -20.66 8.70 -3.11
C ARG A 157 -19.31 8.02 -3.25
N ALA A 158 -19.22 6.72 -3.00
CA ALA A 158 -17.99 5.94 -2.98
C ALA A 158 -17.14 6.08 -4.25
N THR A 159 -17.73 5.91 -5.43
CA THR A 159 -16.95 5.95 -6.69
C THR A 159 -16.53 7.37 -7.08
N THR A 160 -17.33 8.38 -6.74
CA THR A 160 -16.94 9.79 -6.86
C THR A 160 -15.74 10.10 -5.95
N ALA A 161 -15.80 9.65 -4.70
CA ALA A 161 -14.72 9.85 -3.74
C ALA A 161 -13.42 9.14 -4.20
N ALA A 162 -13.53 7.88 -4.61
CA ALA A 162 -12.41 7.09 -5.10
C ALA A 162 -11.79 7.68 -6.38
N ALA A 163 -12.59 8.26 -7.29
CA ALA A 163 -12.08 8.94 -8.47
C ALA A 163 -11.22 10.17 -8.13
N VAL A 164 -11.64 10.97 -7.13
CA VAL A 164 -10.84 12.12 -6.66
C VAL A 164 -9.56 11.65 -5.99
N ALA A 165 -9.65 10.65 -5.12
CA ALA A 165 -8.49 10.12 -4.41
C ALA A 165 -7.47 9.48 -5.36
N LYS A 166 -7.93 8.74 -6.39
CA LYS A 166 -7.07 8.20 -7.46
C LYS A 166 -6.29 9.28 -8.19
N VAL A 167 -6.92 10.41 -8.53
CA VAL A 167 -6.21 11.54 -9.18
C VAL A 167 -5.10 12.07 -8.28
N LEU A 168 -5.38 12.25 -6.99
CA LEU A 168 -4.38 12.73 -6.03
C LEU A 168 -3.23 11.74 -5.83
N ALA A 169 -3.54 10.44 -5.70
CA ALA A 169 -2.55 9.38 -5.55
C ALA A 169 -1.65 9.29 -6.78
N ASP A 170 -2.22 9.28 -7.98
CA ASP A 170 -1.46 9.19 -9.23
C ASP A 170 -0.54 10.39 -9.46
N ILE A 171 -0.97 11.60 -9.11
CA ILE A 171 -0.11 12.79 -9.21
C ILE A 171 1.11 12.67 -8.29
N ALA A 172 0.92 12.13 -7.08
CA ALA A 172 2.03 11.86 -6.17
C ALA A 172 2.95 10.77 -6.73
N GLU A 173 2.40 9.67 -7.25
CA GLU A 173 3.18 8.59 -7.88
C GLU A 173 3.96 9.07 -9.12
N LEU A 174 3.36 9.88 -9.98
CA LEU A 174 4.02 10.48 -11.16
C LEU A 174 5.22 11.33 -10.75
N SER A 175 5.09 12.11 -9.69
CA SER A 175 6.22 12.88 -9.15
C SER A 175 7.29 11.97 -8.57
N ALA A 176 6.92 10.89 -7.86
CA ALA A 176 7.87 9.92 -7.32
C ALA A 176 8.65 9.18 -8.42
N GLU A 177 7.98 8.71 -9.48
CA GLU A 177 8.63 8.00 -10.59
C GLU A 177 9.67 8.89 -11.30
N ALA A 178 9.41 10.20 -11.37
CA ALA A 178 10.36 11.16 -11.91
C ALA A 178 11.55 11.47 -10.97
N GLY A 179 11.55 10.92 -9.75
CA GLY A 179 12.52 11.25 -8.69
C GLY A 179 12.25 12.57 -7.97
N GLY A 180 11.03 13.10 -8.08
CA GLY A 180 10.57 14.35 -7.48
C GLY A 180 10.08 14.19 -6.04
N SER A 181 9.27 15.14 -5.57
CA SER A 181 8.70 15.16 -4.23
C SER A 181 7.20 14.78 -4.25
N PRO A 182 6.84 13.50 -4.02
CA PRO A 182 5.45 13.06 -3.98
C PRO A 182 4.60 13.81 -2.96
N ALA A 183 5.15 14.11 -1.78
CA ALA A 183 4.43 14.82 -0.73
C ALA A 183 4.10 16.27 -1.13
N ALA A 184 5.01 16.96 -1.84
CA ALA A 184 4.74 18.28 -2.38
C ALA A 184 3.72 18.22 -3.53
N ALA A 185 3.82 17.20 -4.39
CA ALA A 185 2.88 17.00 -5.49
C ALA A 185 1.45 16.75 -5.00
N PHE A 186 1.29 15.87 -4.01
CA PHE A 186 0.02 15.60 -3.37
C PHE A 186 -0.59 16.88 -2.78
N ARG A 187 0.19 17.64 -1.99
CA ARG A 187 -0.29 18.90 -1.38
C ARG A 187 -0.68 19.96 -2.42
N GLY A 188 0.11 20.12 -3.47
CA GLY A 188 -0.20 21.05 -4.57
C GLY A 188 -1.50 20.67 -5.29
N ALA A 189 -1.68 19.38 -5.58
CA ALA A 189 -2.89 18.87 -6.21
C ALA A 189 -4.13 19.04 -5.32
N VAL A 190 -4.02 18.74 -4.02
CA VAL A 190 -5.09 18.96 -3.03
C VAL A 190 -5.54 20.41 -3.04
N ALA A 191 -4.62 21.37 -2.93
CA ALA A 191 -4.95 22.79 -2.94
C ALA A 191 -5.69 23.19 -4.24
N ALA A 192 -5.20 22.75 -5.39
CA ALA A 192 -5.79 23.06 -6.69
C ALA A 192 -7.18 22.43 -6.89
N ILE A 193 -7.40 21.19 -6.44
CA ILE A 193 -8.73 20.57 -6.48
C ILE A 193 -9.73 21.36 -5.62
N ALA A 194 -9.35 21.77 -4.41
CA ALA A 194 -10.22 22.56 -3.54
C ALA A 194 -10.60 23.89 -4.20
N THR A 195 -9.63 24.61 -4.78
CA THR A 195 -9.87 25.86 -5.51
C THR A 195 -10.79 25.66 -6.72
N GLN A 196 -10.50 24.67 -7.57
CA GLN A 196 -11.27 24.44 -8.78
C GLN A 196 -12.70 24.00 -8.45
N ALA A 197 -12.88 23.06 -7.53
CA ALA A 197 -14.20 22.58 -7.13
C ALA A 197 -15.05 23.69 -6.50
N ARG A 198 -14.47 24.55 -5.65
CA ARG A 198 -15.18 25.72 -5.10
C ARG A 198 -15.68 26.68 -6.18
N SER A 199 -14.89 26.88 -7.22
CA SER A 199 -15.24 27.79 -8.32
C SER A 199 -16.25 27.21 -9.31
N SER A 200 -16.50 25.90 -9.23
CA SER A 200 -17.35 25.20 -10.19
C SER A 200 -18.83 25.46 -9.90
N THR A 201 -19.59 25.84 -10.94
CA THR A 201 -21.04 26.05 -10.85
C THR A 201 -21.85 24.77 -11.01
N THR A 202 -21.22 23.71 -11.54
CA THR A 202 -21.76 22.36 -11.64
C THR A 202 -20.78 21.36 -11.04
N PRO A 203 -21.24 20.19 -10.56
CA PRO A 203 -20.33 19.14 -10.11
C PRO A 203 -19.29 18.81 -11.19
N VAL A 204 -18.02 18.62 -10.81
CA VAL A 204 -16.90 18.41 -11.74
C VAL A 204 -17.08 17.16 -12.60
N PHE A 205 -17.76 16.13 -12.09
CA PHE A 205 -18.10 14.92 -12.84
C PHE A 205 -19.36 15.04 -13.71
N ALA A 206 -19.99 16.22 -13.80
CA ALA A 206 -21.18 16.42 -14.63
C ALA A 206 -20.87 16.48 -16.14
N SER A 207 -19.63 16.79 -16.52
CA SER A 207 -19.17 16.81 -17.91
C SER A 207 -17.67 16.57 -18.00
N GLU A 208 -17.22 15.99 -19.11
CA GLU A 208 -15.80 15.78 -19.38
C GLU A 208 -15.01 17.10 -19.33
N THR A 209 -15.56 18.20 -19.82
CA THR A 209 -14.92 19.53 -19.75
C THR A 209 -14.66 19.98 -18.32
N SER A 210 -15.64 19.81 -17.42
CA SER A 210 -15.51 20.22 -16.02
C SER A 210 -14.51 19.31 -15.28
N LEU A 211 -14.56 18.00 -15.55
CA LEU A 211 -13.63 17.04 -14.97
C LEU A 211 -12.21 17.33 -15.43
N ARG A 212 -12.00 17.49 -16.74
CA ARG A 212 -10.69 17.80 -17.32
C ARG A 212 -10.12 19.10 -16.78
N ALA A 213 -10.94 20.12 -16.54
CA ALA A 213 -10.48 21.36 -15.92
C ALA A 213 -9.95 21.13 -14.49
N MET A 214 -10.64 20.32 -13.69
CA MET A 214 -10.20 19.95 -12.33
C MET A 214 -8.95 19.07 -12.34
N VAL A 215 -8.91 18.05 -13.17
CA VAL A 215 -7.73 17.19 -13.32
C VAL A 215 -6.53 18.00 -13.81
N ASN A 216 -6.71 18.88 -14.81
CA ASN A 216 -5.63 19.74 -15.29
C ASN A 216 -5.09 20.65 -14.18
N ALA A 217 -5.97 21.33 -13.45
CA ALA A 217 -5.56 22.20 -12.34
C ALA A 217 -4.77 21.41 -11.27
N ALA A 218 -5.25 20.22 -10.91
CA ALA A 218 -4.60 19.34 -9.95
C ALA A 218 -3.22 18.86 -10.43
N VAL A 219 -3.15 18.36 -11.66
CA VAL A 219 -1.92 17.85 -12.27
C VAL A 219 -0.89 18.96 -12.45
N SER A 220 -1.28 20.13 -12.97
CA SER A 220 -0.37 21.26 -13.13
C SER A 220 0.24 21.68 -11.80
N ALA A 221 -0.60 21.98 -10.80
CA ALA A 221 -0.11 22.44 -9.50
C ALA A 221 0.68 21.36 -8.75
N GLY A 222 0.24 20.10 -8.82
CA GLY A 222 0.90 18.99 -8.18
C GLY A 222 2.26 18.70 -8.81
N LEU A 223 2.33 18.50 -10.13
CA LEU A 223 3.61 18.20 -10.77
C LEU A 223 4.59 19.39 -10.70
N GLU A 224 4.11 20.64 -10.74
CA GLU A 224 4.95 21.82 -10.49
C GLU A 224 5.55 21.81 -9.07
N ALA A 225 4.72 21.57 -8.04
CA ALA A 225 5.18 21.50 -6.66
C ALA A 225 6.12 20.32 -6.41
N GLY A 226 5.87 19.18 -7.07
CA GLY A 226 6.65 17.96 -6.99
C GLY A 226 7.92 17.94 -7.85
N ASN A 227 8.15 18.92 -8.74
CA ASN A 227 9.27 18.94 -9.67
C ASN A 227 10.61 19.32 -9.00
N LYS A 228 10.93 18.71 -7.86
CA LYS A 228 12.21 18.86 -7.16
C LYS A 228 12.60 17.55 -6.50
N ASN A 229 13.84 17.12 -6.74
CA ASN A 229 14.43 16.00 -6.02
C ASN A 229 14.91 16.41 -4.61
N SER A 230 15.48 15.47 -3.87
CA SER A 230 16.01 15.69 -2.52
C SER A 230 17.13 16.74 -2.43
N SER A 231 17.83 17.02 -3.53
CA SER A 231 18.84 18.08 -3.62
C SER A 231 18.26 19.45 -4.02
N GLY A 232 16.94 19.53 -4.24
CA GLY A 232 16.25 20.74 -4.66
C GLY A 232 16.33 21.03 -6.17
N ASN A 233 16.92 20.13 -6.96
CA ASN A 233 17.04 20.28 -8.42
C ASN A 233 15.77 19.80 -9.11
N ALA A 234 15.40 20.48 -10.21
CA ALA A 234 14.28 20.08 -11.03
C ALA A 234 14.51 18.70 -11.67
N VAL A 235 13.50 17.84 -11.64
CA VAL A 235 13.54 16.51 -12.28
C VAL A 235 13.11 16.56 -13.75
N TRP A 236 12.28 17.54 -14.09
CA TRP A 236 11.90 17.91 -15.43
C TRP A 236 12.30 19.35 -15.73
N SER A 237 12.83 19.57 -16.93
CA SER A 237 12.87 20.93 -17.51
C SER A 237 11.45 21.48 -17.71
N ALA A 238 11.32 22.80 -17.92
CA ALA A 238 10.02 23.44 -18.10
C ALA A 238 9.19 22.83 -19.26
N SER A 239 9.83 22.47 -20.37
CA SER A 239 9.15 21.81 -21.50
C SER A 239 8.73 20.38 -21.18
N GLN A 240 9.58 19.61 -20.51
CA GLN A 240 9.26 18.25 -20.09
C GLN A 240 8.12 18.23 -19.05
N LEU A 241 8.12 19.18 -18.11
CA LEU A 241 7.03 19.34 -17.14
C LEU A 241 5.71 19.66 -17.84
N ALA A 242 5.71 20.57 -18.82
CA ALA A 242 4.52 20.88 -19.60
C ALA A 242 3.98 19.65 -20.35
N ALA A 243 4.87 18.84 -20.96
CA ALA A 243 4.49 17.58 -21.61
C ALA A 243 3.96 16.54 -20.59
N ALA A 244 4.60 16.39 -19.43
CA ALA A 244 4.13 15.51 -18.37
C ALA A 244 2.73 15.90 -17.87
N VAL A 245 2.48 17.21 -17.69
CA VAL A 245 1.18 17.76 -17.31
C VAL A 245 0.13 17.46 -18.37
N GLU A 246 0.43 17.65 -19.66
CA GLU A 246 -0.49 17.37 -20.76
C GLU A 246 -0.90 15.89 -20.80
N LEU A 247 0.08 14.99 -20.77
CA LEU A 247 -0.16 13.54 -20.83
C LEU A 247 -0.91 13.05 -19.60
N SER A 248 -0.47 13.45 -18.40
CA SER A 248 -1.10 13.06 -17.15
C SER A 248 -2.54 13.56 -17.07
N THR A 249 -2.79 14.80 -17.49
CA THR A 249 -4.17 15.34 -17.56
C THR A 249 -5.06 14.51 -18.48
N GLN A 250 -4.55 14.12 -19.65
CA GLN A 250 -5.31 13.30 -20.60
C GLN A 250 -5.69 11.94 -20.00
N GLY A 251 -4.71 11.20 -19.48
CA GLY A 251 -4.93 9.87 -18.94
C GLY A 251 -5.76 9.85 -17.66
N LEU A 252 -5.45 10.74 -16.71
CA LEU A 252 -6.14 10.80 -15.42
C LEU A 252 -7.60 11.26 -15.56
N THR A 253 -7.92 12.09 -16.56
CA THR A 253 -9.31 12.45 -16.86
C THR A 253 -10.11 11.20 -17.25
N VAL A 254 -9.56 10.36 -18.13
CA VAL A 254 -10.22 9.11 -18.56
C VAL A 254 -10.39 8.14 -17.38
N LEU A 255 -9.33 7.91 -16.59
CA LEU A 255 -9.40 7.01 -15.43
C LEU A 255 -10.38 7.50 -14.36
N ALA A 256 -10.36 8.81 -14.04
CA ALA A 256 -11.28 9.39 -13.05
C ALA A 256 -12.75 9.27 -13.51
N GLN A 257 -13.02 9.55 -14.79
CA GLN A 257 -14.36 9.41 -15.36
C GLN A 257 -14.85 7.96 -15.27
N LYS A 258 -14.00 7.00 -15.68
CA LYS A 258 -14.34 5.57 -15.66
C LYS A 258 -14.51 5.03 -14.24
N THR A 259 -13.70 5.52 -13.30
CA THR A 259 -13.81 5.18 -11.88
C THR A 259 -15.14 5.64 -11.31
N ARG A 260 -15.56 6.88 -11.61
CA ARG A 260 -16.90 7.37 -11.25
C ARG A 260 -17.96 6.44 -11.87
N GLU A 261 -17.89 6.17 -13.17
CA GLU A 261 -18.92 5.41 -13.91
C GLU A 261 -19.12 3.98 -13.40
N ALA A 262 -18.14 3.42 -12.69
CA ALA A 262 -18.24 2.10 -12.09
C ALA A 262 -19.46 1.99 -11.15
N ALA A 263 -20.05 0.80 -11.11
CA ALA A 263 -21.24 0.52 -10.30
C ALA A 263 -20.93 0.41 -8.79
N SER A 264 -19.67 0.17 -8.42
CA SER A 264 -19.20 0.03 -7.04
C SER A 264 -17.68 0.17 -6.96
N LEU A 265 -17.13 0.32 -5.75
CA LEU A 265 -15.68 0.27 -5.53
C LEU A 265 -15.06 -1.04 -6.02
N SER A 266 -15.75 -2.16 -5.81
CA SER A 266 -15.30 -3.47 -6.30
C SER A 266 -15.22 -3.52 -7.83
N ALA A 267 -16.17 -2.89 -8.54
CA ALA A 267 -16.13 -2.78 -10.00
C ALA A 267 -15.06 -1.78 -10.49
N ALA A 268 -14.73 -0.77 -9.67
CA ALA A 268 -13.68 0.20 -9.95
C ALA A 268 -12.26 -0.30 -9.61
N LYS A 269 -12.13 -1.43 -8.91
CA LYS A 269 -10.89 -1.91 -8.32
C LYS A 269 -9.73 -2.00 -9.32
N ASP A 270 -9.98 -2.43 -10.56
CA ASP A 270 -8.94 -2.52 -11.60
C ASP A 270 -8.51 -1.14 -12.13
N LEU A 271 -9.42 -0.17 -12.15
CA LEU A 271 -9.11 1.21 -12.50
C LEU A 271 -8.29 1.88 -11.39
N LEU A 272 -8.66 1.63 -10.13
CA LEU A 272 -7.97 2.14 -8.94
C LEU A 272 -6.57 1.54 -8.78
N SER A 273 -6.36 0.27 -9.14
CA SER A 273 -5.03 -0.35 -9.13
C SER A 273 -4.20 -0.02 -10.39
N SER A 274 -4.78 0.61 -11.42
CA SER A 274 -4.12 0.82 -12.71
C SER A 274 -2.94 1.79 -12.61
N THR A 275 -1.78 1.33 -13.07
CA THR A 275 -0.55 2.10 -13.27
C THR A 275 -0.40 2.61 -14.71
N ALA A 276 -1.41 2.47 -15.56
CA ALA A 276 -1.24 2.67 -17.00
C ALA A 276 -0.77 4.08 -17.37
N VAL A 277 -1.29 5.10 -16.71
CA VAL A 277 -0.88 6.50 -16.92
C VAL A 277 0.56 6.72 -16.47
N LEU A 278 0.91 6.22 -15.28
CA LEU A 278 2.27 6.28 -14.72
C LEU A 278 3.27 5.67 -15.72
N THR A 279 3.04 4.42 -16.13
CA THR A 279 3.90 3.68 -17.06
C THR A 279 4.06 4.39 -18.41
N LEU A 280 2.98 4.95 -18.96
CA LEU A 280 3.04 5.68 -20.23
C LEU A 280 3.79 6.99 -20.10
N VAL A 281 3.52 7.80 -19.08
CA VAL A 281 4.20 9.08 -18.89
C VAL A 281 5.69 8.86 -18.59
N GLY A 282 6.03 7.91 -17.72
CA GLY A 282 7.42 7.60 -17.35
C GLY A 282 8.24 6.97 -18.48
N SER A 283 7.60 6.33 -19.47
CA SER A 283 8.29 5.68 -20.60
C SER A 283 8.60 6.60 -21.77
N VAL A 284 7.88 7.72 -21.90
CA VAL A 284 8.00 8.67 -23.01
C VAL A 284 9.22 9.56 -22.85
N ASP A 285 9.94 9.79 -23.94
CA ASP A 285 10.89 10.91 -24.00
C ASP A 285 10.09 12.22 -24.10
N LEU A 286 9.90 12.88 -22.96
CA LEU A 286 9.15 14.13 -22.84
C LEU A 286 9.80 15.32 -23.58
N SER A 287 11.02 15.17 -24.09
CA SER A 287 11.65 16.17 -24.95
C SER A 287 11.31 16.00 -26.44
N ASP A 288 10.77 14.85 -26.83
CA ASP A 288 10.35 14.56 -28.19
C ASP A 288 8.84 14.80 -28.37
N SER A 289 8.50 15.90 -29.05
CA SER A 289 7.11 16.27 -29.34
C SER A 289 6.32 15.21 -30.13
N SER A 290 6.96 14.41 -30.98
CA SER A 290 6.30 13.31 -31.70
C SER A 290 6.00 12.13 -30.78
N ALA A 291 6.93 11.80 -29.88
CA ALA A 291 6.70 10.80 -28.85
C ALA A 291 5.57 11.21 -27.89
N VAL A 292 5.54 12.48 -27.48
CA VAL A 292 4.46 13.06 -26.65
C VAL A 292 3.11 12.98 -27.38
N ALA A 293 3.03 13.35 -28.67
CA ALA A 293 1.80 13.27 -29.44
C ALA A 293 1.27 11.82 -29.59
N ALA A 294 2.17 10.85 -29.80
CA ALA A 294 1.82 9.44 -29.86
C ALA A 294 1.29 8.94 -28.52
N ALA A 295 1.96 9.26 -27.42
CA ALA A 295 1.54 8.89 -26.07
C ALA A 295 0.18 9.50 -25.71
N LYS A 296 -0.07 10.76 -26.07
CA LYS A 296 -1.37 11.41 -25.87
C LYS A 296 -2.50 10.67 -26.59
N THR A 297 -2.25 10.18 -27.79
CA THR A 297 -3.22 9.37 -28.55
C THR A 297 -3.53 8.08 -27.81
N GLN A 298 -2.51 7.39 -27.30
CA GLN A 298 -2.69 6.17 -26.51
C GLN A 298 -3.46 6.43 -25.20
N LEU A 299 -3.17 7.52 -24.49
CA LEU A 299 -3.86 7.93 -23.26
C LEU A 299 -5.31 8.37 -23.50
N SER A 300 -5.66 8.68 -24.75
CA SER A 300 -7.04 9.00 -25.16
C SER A 300 -7.86 7.74 -25.45
N ASP A 301 -7.21 6.60 -25.68
CA ASP A 301 -7.89 5.32 -25.90
C ASP A 301 -8.33 4.70 -24.57
N ALA A 302 -9.58 4.96 -24.21
CA ALA A 302 -10.17 4.39 -23.00
C ALA A 302 -10.20 2.85 -23.04
N THR A 303 -10.22 2.22 -24.21
CA THR A 303 -10.27 0.75 -24.29
C THR A 303 -8.96 0.12 -23.86
N GLU A 304 -7.83 0.74 -24.18
CA GLU A 304 -6.51 0.31 -23.71
C GLU A 304 -6.26 0.73 -22.26
N LEU A 305 -6.59 1.98 -21.90
CA LEU A 305 -6.25 2.54 -20.59
C LEU A 305 -7.03 1.90 -19.42
N THR A 306 -8.22 1.38 -19.71
CA THR A 306 -9.09 0.72 -18.72
C THR A 306 -8.87 -0.78 -18.63
N LYS A 307 -8.02 -1.38 -19.48
CA LYS A 307 -7.67 -2.79 -19.35
C LYS A 307 -7.03 -3.03 -17.98
N PRO A 308 -7.44 -4.08 -17.26
CA PRO A 308 -6.80 -4.45 -16.02
C PRO A 308 -5.29 -4.60 -16.23
N GLN A 309 -4.51 -3.87 -15.43
CA GLN A 309 -3.06 -3.96 -15.42
C GLN A 309 -2.61 -4.67 -14.15
N TYR A 310 -1.87 -5.77 -14.30
CA TYR A 310 -1.48 -6.60 -13.17
C TYR A 310 -0.24 -7.43 -13.46
N ILE A 311 0.38 -7.91 -12.38
CA ILE A 311 1.40 -8.95 -12.38
C ILE A 311 0.68 -10.28 -12.15
N TYR A 312 1.13 -11.37 -12.77
CA TYR A 312 0.54 -12.68 -12.57
C TYR A 312 1.56 -13.80 -12.56
N LEU A 313 1.22 -14.87 -11.85
CA LEU A 313 1.96 -16.13 -11.86
C LEU A 313 1.80 -16.78 -13.23
N SER A 314 2.83 -16.77 -14.07
CA SER A 314 2.80 -17.50 -15.34
C SER A 314 2.68 -18.99 -15.06
N ASP A 315 1.83 -19.67 -15.82
CA ASP A 315 1.52 -21.11 -15.69
C ASP A 315 0.93 -21.53 -14.32
N ASP A 316 0.60 -20.57 -13.45
CA ASP A 316 0.07 -20.79 -12.09
C ASP A 316 0.91 -21.80 -11.30
N SER A 317 2.24 -21.65 -11.34
CA SER A 317 3.21 -22.58 -10.77
C SER A 317 4.20 -21.94 -9.77
N ILE A 318 4.90 -22.79 -9.04
CA ILE A 318 6.06 -22.49 -8.19
C ILE A 318 7.13 -23.52 -8.49
N GLU A 319 8.38 -23.06 -8.56
CA GLU A 319 9.53 -23.96 -8.69
C GLU A 319 10.35 -23.90 -7.41
N ILE A 320 10.78 -25.06 -6.93
CA ILE A 320 11.66 -25.19 -5.78
C ILE A 320 12.91 -25.90 -6.26
N VAL A 321 14.04 -25.20 -6.16
CA VAL A 321 15.32 -25.69 -6.65
C VAL A 321 16.18 -26.09 -5.45
N PRO A 322 16.50 -27.38 -5.28
CA PRO A 322 17.45 -27.82 -4.28
C PRO A 322 18.90 -27.59 -4.73
N LEU A 323 19.82 -27.45 -3.79
CA LEU A 323 21.27 -27.38 -4.06
C LEU A 323 21.80 -28.63 -4.78
N GLN A 324 21.17 -29.78 -4.51
CA GLN A 324 21.46 -31.06 -5.14
C GLN A 324 20.15 -31.81 -5.38
N GLY A 325 19.97 -32.33 -6.58
CA GLY A 325 18.77 -33.05 -6.99
C GLY A 325 18.08 -32.39 -8.18
N GLU A 326 16.87 -32.86 -8.48
CA GLU A 326 16.03 -32.29 -9.54
C GLU A 326 15.20 -31.12 -8.99
N GLU A 327 15.02 -30.12 -9.84
CA GLU A 327 14.06 -29.04 -9.62
C GLU A 327 12.64 -29.60 -9.51
N VAL A 328 11.87 -29.03 -8.58
CA VAL A 328 10.47 -29.40 -8.36
C VAL A 328 9.57 -28.26 -8.83
N THR A 329 8.96 -28.42 -10.00
CA THR A 329 7.88 -27.55 -10.49
C THR A 329 6.54 -28.10 -10.01
N ALA A 330 5.74 -27.29 -9.34
CA ALA A 330 4.40 -27.66 -8.87
C ALA A 330 3.37 -26.59 -9.21
N THR A 331 2.10 -27.00 -9.34
CA THR A 331 1.03 -26.01 -9.51
C THR A 331 0.72 -25.32 -8.19
N MET A 332 0.24 -24.08 -8.26
CA MET A 332 -0.27 -23.34 -7.10
C MET A 332 -1.35 -24.13 -6.38
N THR A 333 -2.26 -24.77 -7.11
CA THR A 333 -3.30 -25.62 -6.51
C THR A 333 -2.72 -26.76 -5.67
N GLN A 334 -1.63 -27.40 -6.12
CA GLN A 334 -0.95 -28.44 -5.33
C GLN A 334 -0.27 -27.84 -4.10
N PHE A 335 0.48 -26.75 -4.27
CA PHE A 335 1.19 -26.07 -3.18
C PHE A 335 0.26 -25.61 -2.06
N GLU A 336 -0.90 -25.06 -2.42
CA GLU A 336 -1.89 -24.50 -1.49
C GLU A 336 -2.84 -25.55 -0.90
N SER A 337 -2.77 -26.79 -1.38
CA SER A 337 -3.57 -27.89 -0.86
C SER A 337 -3.20 -28.26 0.58
N SER A 338 -4.09 -28.99 1.27
CA SER A 338 -3.81 -29.50 2.62
C SER A 338 -2.67 -30.54 2.65
N ALA A 339 -2.43 -31.23 1.52
CA ALA A 339 -1.33 -32.16 1.32
C ALA A 339 0.00 -31.43 1.07
N GLY A 340 -0.05 -30.31 0.33
CA GLY A 340 1.12 -29.53 -0.03
C GLY A 340 2.09 -30.27 -0.95
N LEU A 341 3.36 -29.83 -0.93
CA LEU A 341 4.46 -30.44 -1.66
C LEU A 341 5.25 -31.37 -0.74
N THR A 342 5.79 -32.45 -1.29
CA THR A 342 6.71 -33.35 -0.57
C THR A 342 8.08 -33.32 -1.24
N LEU A 343 9.10 -32.91 -0.48
CA LEU A 343 10.47 -32.76 -0.93
C LEU A 343 11.36 -33.79 -0.21
N SER A 344 11.15 -35.06 -0.52
CA SER A 344 11.82 -36.18 0.15
C SER A 344 13.34 -36.05 0.12
N GLY A 345 13.97 -36.12 1.29
CA GLY A 345 15.42 -36.06 1.43
C GLY A 345 16.01 -34.64 1.32
N GLN A 346 15.17 -33.62 1.25
CA GLN A 346 15.58 -32.22 1.33
C GLN A 346 15.29 -31.66 2.73
N THR A 347 15.81 -30.48 3.02
CA THR A 347 15.54 -29.64 4.20
C THR A 347 15.56 -28.19 3.75
N LEU A 348 15.14 -27.23 4.59
CA LEU A 348 15.29 -25.81 4.26
C LEU A 348 16.76 -25.44 3.99
N ALA A 349 17.70 -26.08 4.69
CA ALA A 349 19.14 -25.88 4.48
C ALA A 349 19.64 -26.42 3.13
N SER A 350 18.96 -27.38 2.51
CA SER A 350 19.37 -27.95 1.22
C SER A 350 18.66 -27.33 0.01
N LEU A 351 17.76 -26.37 0.23
CA LEU A 351 17.14 -25.61 -0.84
C LEU A 351 18.02 -24.46 -1.30
N GLU A 352 18.23 -24.32 -2.61
CA GLU A 352 18.95 -23.20 -3.19
C GLU A 352 18.03 -21.98 -3.24
N HIS A 353 16.90 -22.09 -3.95
CA HIS A 353 15.96 -20.99 -4.09
C HIS A 353 14.52 -21.48 -4.29
N VAL A 354 13.58 -20.58 -3.99
CA VAL A 354 12.17 -20.71 -4.35
C VAL A 354 11.87 -19.70 -5.43
N TRP A 355 11.21 -20.15 -6.48
CA TRP A 355 10.99 -19.41 -7.72
C TRP A 355 9.50 -19.21 -8.00
N LEU A 356 9.13 -17.99 -8.36
CA LEU A 356 7.80 -17.66 -8.86
C LEU A 356 7.94 -17.14 -10.29
N PRO A 357 7.46 -17.90 -11.29
CA PRO A 357 7.32 -17.39 -12.64
C PRO A 357 6.35 -16.22 -12.65
N LEU A 358 6.83 -15.01 -12.94
CA LEU A 358 6.03 -13.79 -12.88
C LEU A 358 6.08 -13.06 -14.22
N THR A 359 4.89 -12.74 -14.73
CA THR A 359 4.70 -11.94 -15.94
C THR A 359 3.84 -10.73 -15.62
N ALA A 360 4.06 -9.61 -16.31
CA ALA A 360 3.26 -8.40 -16.17
C ALA A 360 2.59 -8.01 -17.50
N THR A 361 1.36 -7.51 -17.42
CA THR A 361 0.73 -6.84 -18.56
C THR A 361 1.53 -5.59 -18.95
N SER A 362 1.37 -5.12 -20.19
CA SER A 362 2.25 -4.12 -20.80
C SER A 362 2.39 -2.81 -20.01
N LEU A 363 1.37 -2.42 -19.25
CA LEU A 363 1.35 -1.16 -18.50
C LEU A 363 1.28 -1.36 -16.98
N ALA A 364 1.45 -2.59 -16.47
CA ALA A 364 1.36 -2.90 -15.03
C ALA A 364 2.55 -2.45 -14.20
N LEU A 365 3.71 -2.29 -14.82
CA LEU A 365 4.93 -1.86 -14.13
C LEU A 365 5.45 -0.57 -14.76
N PRO A 366 5.60 0.51 -13.97
CA PRO A 366 6.20 1.75 -14.44
C PRO A 366 7.67 1.55 -14.82
N LYS A 367 8.22 2.48 -15.60
CA LYS A 367 9.60 2.32 -16.13
C LYS A 367 10.65 2.43 -15.04
N GLY A 368 10.40 3.29 -14.04
CA GLY A 368 11.20 3.37 -12.82
C GLY A 368 11.14 2.12 -11.95
N GLY A 369 10.21 1.21 -12.27
CA GLY A 369 9.88 0.04 -11.48
C GLY A 369 8.89 0.34 -10.35
N ALA A 370 8.23 -0.70 -9.85
CA ALA A 370 7.29 -0.59 -8.74
C ALA A 370 7.95 -0.97 -7.42
N ASP A 371 7.89 -0.08 -6.43
CA ASP A 371 8.32 -0.35 -5.06
C ASP A 371 7.47 -1.48 -4.47
N LEU A 372 8.14 -2.47 -3.89
CA LEU A 372 7.55 -3.65 -3.31
C LEU A 372 8.12 -3.89 -1.91
N VAL A 373 7.25 -4.34 -1.00
CA VAL A 373 7.68 -4.94 0.26
C VAL A 373 7.31 -6.41 0.24
N LEU A 374 8.28 -7.26 0.54
CA LEU A 374 8.14 -8.71 0.62
C LEU A 374 8.15 -9.17 2.06
N GLY A 375 7.34 -10.17 2.37
CA GLY A 375 7.33 -10.91 3.61
C GLY A 375 7.32 -12.39 3.37
N ILE A 376 8.02 -13.14 4.22
CA ILE A 376 7.97 -14.59 4.25
C ILE A 376 7.83 -15.08 5.69
N GLU A 377 6.99 -16.08 5.89
CA GLU A 377 6.81 -16.79 7.14
C GLU A 377 6.83 -18.29 6.85
N ILE A 378 7.71 -19.00 7.53
CA ILE A 378 7.87 -20.45 7.45
C ILE A 378 7.70 -21.00 8.86
N GLU A 379 6.68 -21.83 9.07
CA GLU A 379 6.32 -22.35 10.39
C GLU A 379 6.29 -23.88 10.35
N ASN A 380 7.09 -24.53 11.20
CA ASN A 380 6.99 -25.97 11.43
C ASN A 380 5.69 -26.26 12.20
N THR A 381 4.79 -26.99 11.55
CA THR A 381 3.43 -27.23 12.08
C THR A 381 3.39 -28.16 13.30
N ALA A 382 4.47 -28.93 13.54
CA ALA A 382 4.56 -29.83 14.68
C ALA A 382 5.28 -29.18 15.87
N THR A 383 6.40 -28.49 15.61
CA THR A 383 7.24 -27.92 16.68
C THR A 383 6.87 -26.49 17.05
N GLY A 384 6.15 -25.77 16.17
CA GLY A 384 5.90 -24.33 16.32
C GLY A 384 7.14 -23.46 16.09
N GLY A 385 8.24 -24.05 15.61
CA GLY A 385 9.39 -23.30 15.13
C GLY A 385 8.97 -22.40 13.95
N ILE A 386 9.45 -21.17 13.92
CA ILE A 386 9.02 -20.16 12.95
C ILE A 386 10.19 -19.30 12.50
N LEU A 387 10.30 -19.08 11.20
CA LEU A 387 11.18 -18.11 10.56
C LEU A 387 10.30 -17.05 9.90
N GLN A 388 10.56 -15.78 10.17
CA GLN A 388 9.90 -14.64 9.56
C GLN A 388 10.94 -13.68 9.00
N ALA A 389 10.66 -13.14 7.83
CA ALA A 389 11.43 -12.06 7.25
C ALA A 389 10.52 -11.03 6.59
N ARG A 390 10.97 -9.78 6.59
CA ARG A 390 10.38 -8.69 5.80
C ARG A 390 11.48 -7.90 5.13
N LEU A 391 11.40 -7.78 3.81
CA LEU A 391 12.31 -7.01 2.98
C LEU A 391 11.54 -5.85 2.34
N ALA A 392 11.89 -4.61 2.69
CA ALA A 392 11.44 -3.40 1.99
C ALA A 392 12.57 -2.83 1.12
N GLY A 393 12.21 -2.12 0.05
CA GLY A 393 13.15 -1.62 -0.96
C GLY A 393 13.44 -2.68 -2.01
N VAL A 394 12.39 -3.29 -2.54
CA VAL A 394 12.46 -4.17 -3.71
C VAL A 394 11.79 -3.46 -4.87
N THR A 395 12.49 -3.30 -5.98
CA THR A 395 11.92 -2.68 -7.19
C THR A 395 11.59 -3.76 -8.21
N LEU A 396 10.34 -3.82 -8.66
CA LEU A 396 9.91 -4.68 -9.76
C LEU A 396 9.97 -3.96 -11.09
N SER A 397 10.55 -4.62 -12.10
CA SER A 397 10.59 -4.14 -13.49
C SER A 397 10.09 -5.23 -14.44
N ARG A 398 9.79 -4.85 -15.67
CA ARG A 398 9.33 -5.74 -16.74
C ARG A 398 10.28 -5.62 -17.93
N ASP A 399 10.65 -6.74 -18.55
CA ASP A 399 11.34 -6.69 -19.84
C ASP A 399 10.37 -6.55 -21.03
N SER A 400 10.88 -6.60 -22.26
CA SER A 400 10.05 -6.46 -23.46
C SER A 400 9.08 -7.64 -23.65
N GLN A 401 9.45 -8.84 -23.20
CA GLN A 401 8.64 -10.06 -23.31
C GLN A 401 7.55 -10.12 -22.23
N GLY A 402 7.78 -9.44 -21.10
CA GLY A 402 6.85 -9.32 -20.00
C GLY A 402 7.26 -10.02 -18.73
N THR A 403 8.42 -10.66 -18.74
CA THR A 403 8.99 -11.26 -17.56
C THR A 403 9.27 -10.17 -16.52
N VAL A 404 8.81 -10.42 -15.30
CA VAL A 404 9.05 -9.54 -14.17
C VAL A 404 10.39 -9.87 -13.55
N LYS A 405 11.17 -8.83 -13.25
CA LYS A 405 12.46 -8.90 -12.58
C LYS A 405 12.41 -8.07 -11.31
N ALA A 406 13.04 -8.57 -10.25
CA ALA A 406 13.15 -7.86 -9.00
C ALA A 406 14.59 -7.44 -8.73
N MET A 407 14.76 -6.25 -8.19
CA MET A 407 16.04 -5.72 -7.72
C MET A 407 15.91 -5.28 -6.26
N ILE A 408 16.98 -5.40 -5.49
CA ILE A 408 17.05 -4.83 -4.14
C ILE A 408 17.70 -3.46 -4.26
N ASP A 409 17.05 -2.44 -3.69
CA ASP A 409 17.56 -1.08 -3.68
C ASP A 409 18.67 -0.92 -2.63
N ASP A 410 19.59 0.02 -2.83
CA ASP A 410 20.67 0.29 -1.86
C ASP A 410 20.14 0.75 -0.48
N ALA A 411 18.90 1.25 -0.43
CA ALA A 411 18.24 1.67 0.80
C ALA A 411 17.37 0.56 1.44
N ALA A 412 17.46 -0.67 0.93
CA ALA A 412 16.61 -1.77 1.37
C ALA A 412 16.81 -2.11 2.86
N ARG A 413 15.73 -2.62 3.47
CA ARG A 413 15.67 -2.91 4.91
C ARG A 413 15.08 -4.29 5.16
N LEU A 414 15.87 -5.15 5.80
CA LEU A 414 15.52 -6.52 6.12
C LEU A 414 15.35 -6.68 7.63
N HIS A 415 14.14 -7.02 8.06
CA HIS A 415 13.88 -7.49 9.41
C HIS A 415 13.78 -9.02 9.41
N LEU A 416 14.37 -9.65 10.41
CA LEU A 416 14.38 -11.10 10.58
C LEU A 416 13.96 -11.47 11.99
N TYR A 417 13.24 -12.57 12.10
CA TYR A 417 12.88 -13.20 13.35
C TYR A 417 12.89 -14.71 13.19
N LEU A 418 13.48 -15.41 14.14
CA LEU A 418 13.51 -16.86 14.20
C LEU A 418 13.15 -17.29 15.62
N LYS A 419 12.27 -18.27 15.74
CA LYS A 419 12.00 -18.98 16.98
C LYS A 419 12.11 -20.47 16.74
N THR A 420 12.84 -21.18 17.60
CA THR A 420 12.96 -22.63 17.50
C THR A 420 11.77 -23.36 18.11
N GLY A 421 11.60 -24.64 17.81
CA GLY A 421 10.61 -25.49 18.48
C GLY A 421 10.77 -25.58 20.00
N THR A 422 11.97 -25.31 20.52
CA THR A 422 12.26 -25.24 21.97
C THR A 422 11.98 -23.86 22.58
N GLY A 423 11.56 -22.88 21.77
CA GLY A 423 11.19 -21.54 22.22
C GLY A 423 12.34 -20.53 22.31
N ILE A 424 13.52 -20.82 21.75
CA ILE A 424 14.62 -19.84 21.70
C ILE A 424 14.34 -18.87 20.56
N GLU A 425 14.41 -17.56 20.85
CA GLU A 425 14.10 -16.48 19.90
C GLU A 425 15.35 -15.68 19.56
N ILE A 426 15.56 -15.41 18.27
CA ILE A 426 16.59 -14.51 17.74
C ILE A 426 15.96 -13.62 16.67
N GLY A 427 16.52 -12.44 16.43
CA GLY A 427 15.99 -11.53 15.43
C GLY A 427 16.60 -10.14 15.49
N THR A 428 16.34 -9.36 14.46
CA THR A 428 16.89 -8.01 14.29
C THR A 428 16.24 -7.00 15.25
N GLY A 429 15.08 -7.34 15.82
CA GLY A 429 14.23 -6.40 16.54
C GLY A 429 13.86 -5.21 15.66
N THR A 430 13.74 -4.03 16.26
CA THR A 430 13.35 -2.78 15.56
C THR A 430 14.44 -2.22 14.63
N LYS A 431 15.67 -2.76 14.65
CA LYS A 431 16.78 -2.30 13.79
C LYS A 431 16.93 -3.23 12.59
N ALA A 432 16.53 -2.78 11.41
CA ALA A 432 16.71 -3.54 10.17
C ALA A 432 18.20 -3.72 9.82
N ILE A 433 18.50 -4.78 9.06
CA ILE A 433 19.74 -4.92 8.30
C ILE A 433 19.62 -4.06 7.04
N THR A 434 20.62 -3.24 6.74
CA THR A 434 20.62 -2.29 5.60
C THR A 434 21.59 -2.66 4.48
N ASP A 435 22.69 -3.36 4.78
CA ASP A 435 23.69 -3.77 3.78
C ASP A 435 23.32 -5.11 3.14
N ILE A 436 22.15 -5.14 2.49
CA ILE A 436 21.56 -6.35 1.93
C ILE A 436 22.13 -6.57 0.54
N SER A 437 22.65 -7.78 0.30
CA SER A 437 23.16 -8.14 -1.02
C SER A 437 22.00 -8.27 -2.01
N ALA A 438 22.05 -7.56 -3.15
CA ALA A 438 21.13 -7.74 -4.27
C ALA A 438 20.97 -9.21 -4.71
N LYS A 439 22.00 -10.04 -4.48
CA LYS A 439 21.98 -11.49 -4.74
C LYS A 439 21.03 -12.31 -3.87
N ILE A 440 20.38 -11.74 -2.86
CA ILE A 440 19.33 -12.46 -2.11
C ILE A 440 18.10 -12.67 -3.00
N LEU A 441 17.85 -11.76 -3.94
CA LEU A 441 16.91 -11.99 -5.01
C LEU A 441 17.65 -12.55 -6.22
N CYS A 442 17.03 -13.50 -6.89
CA CYS A 442 17.43 -13.93 -8.21
C CYS A 442 16.33 -13.54 -9.21
N SER A 443 16.73 -12.91 -10.32
CA SER A 443 15.89 -12.72 -11.49
C SER A 443 16.51 -13.50 -12.64
N CYS A 444 15.81 -14.51 -13.15
CA CYS A 444 16.21 -15.38 -14.25
C CYS A 444 15.37 -14.99 -15.47
N ASP A 445 15.48 -15.74 -16.56
CA ASP A 445 14.78 -15.43 -17.81
C ASP A 445 13.23 -15.51 -17.70
N SER A 446 12.67 -16.06 -16.61
CA SER A 446 11.23 -16.37 -16.49
C SER A 446 10.53 -15.95 -15.18
N GLY A 447 11.12 -15.13 -14.30
CA GLY A 447 10.46 -14.73 -13.04
C GLY A 447 11.34 -14.15 -11.93
N VAL A 448 10.87 -14.28 -10.69
CA VAL A 448 11.52 -13.79 -9.47
C VAL A 448 11.64 -14.91 -8.44
N GLY A 449 12.84 -15.04 -7.85
CA GLY A 449 13.10 -16.00 -6.78
C GLY A 449 13.85 -15.40 -5.60
N ILE A 450 13.84 -16.17 -4.51
CA ILE A 450 14.54 -15.87 -3.27
C ILE A 450 15.60 -16.94 -3.03
N ASP A 451 16.87 -16.51 -2.93
CA ASP A 451 18.00 -17.38 -2.61
C ASP A 451 18.04 -17.64 -1.09
N LEU A 452 17.71 -18.87 -0.72
CA LEU A 452 17.61 -19.31 0.67
C LEU A 452 18.99 -19.50 1.31
N GLN A 453 20.02 -19.78 0.52
CA GLN A 453 21.39 -19.88 1.03
C GLN A 453 21.93 -18.51 1.43
N LYS A 454 21.63 -17.48 0.64
CA LYS A 454 22.02 -16.10 0.98
C LYS A 454 21.27 -15.58 2.20
N ILE A 455 20.00 -15.95 2.38
CA ILE A 455 19.27 -15.64 3.62
C ILE A 455 19.93 -16.34 4.81
N ALA A 456 20.24 -17.63 4.70
CA ALA A 456 20.90 -18.38 5.76
C ALA A 456 22.29 -17.80 6.11
N ASP A 457 23.11 -17.48 5.11
CA ASP A 457 24.41 -16.84 5.30
C ASP A 457 24.29 -15.46 5.94
N GLY A 458 23.28 -14.68 5.51
CA GLY A 458 22.94 -13.38 6.11
C GLY A 458 22.57 -13.51 7.58
N LEU A 459 21.76 -14.51 7.94
CA LEU A 459 21.41 -14.82 9.33
C LEU A 459 22.67 -15.15 10.15
N ARG A 460 23.51 -16.07 9.66
CA ARG A 460 24.76 -16.47 10.34
C ARG A 460 25.70 -15.28 10.55
N LYS A 461 25.84 -14.43 9.53
CA LYS A 461 26.69 -13.23 9.58
C LYS A 461 26.20 -12.22 10.63
N ASN A 462 24.89 -12.01 10.73
CA ASN A 462 24.30 -11.03 11.65
C ASN A 462 24.10 -11.57 13.07
N PHE A 463 24.06 -12.89 13.25
CA PHE A 463 23.92 -13.57 14.54
C PHE A 463 25.01 -14.67 14.71
N PRO A 464 26.30 -14.29 14.77
CA PRO A 464 27.41 -15.25 14.76
C PRO A 464 27.38 -16.22 15.95
N ASP A 465 26.94 -15.74 17.12
CA ASP A 465 26.82 -16.54 18.34
C ASP A 465 25.67 -17.57 18.28
N ASN A 466 24.77 -17.44 17.30
CA ASN A 466 23.59 -18.30 17.13
C ASN A 466 23.66 -19.17 15.88
N THR A 467 24.80 -19.26 15.20
CA THR A 467 24.99 -20.07 13.98
C THR A 467 24.53 -21.52 14.15
N SER A 468 24.94 -22.19 15.23
CA SER A 468 24.50 -23.57 15.51
C SER A 468 22.98 -23.70 15.69
N LEU A 469 22.33 -22.67 16.25
CA LEU A 469 20.88 -22.66 16.41
C LEU A 469 20.18 -22.50 15.05
N ILE A 470 20.67 -21.56 14.24
CA ILE A 470 20.18 -21.29 12.89
C ILE A 470 20.29 -22.57 12.04
N ASP A 471 21.44 -23.24 12.07
CA ASP A 471 21.66 -24.47 11.30
C ASP A 471 20.71 -25.59 11.72
N LYS A 472 20.46 -25.73 13.04
CA LYS A 472 19.49 -26.71 13.53
C LYS A 472 18.08 -26.41 13.04
N THR A 473 17.65 -25.15 13.05
CA THR A 473 16.31 -24.79 12.57
C THR A 473 16.16 -24.99 11.07
N LEU A 474 17.20 -24.67 10.28
CA LEU A 474 17.18 -24.91 8.83
C LEU A 474 17.26 -26.41 8.47
N ALA A 475 17.79 -27.24 9.36
CA ALA A 475 17.85 -28.69 9.20
C ALA A 475 16.61 -29.43 9.76
N GLU A 476 15.63 -28.71 10.35
CA GLU A 476 14.40 -29.34 10.82
C GLU A 476 13.64 -29.99 9.65
N THR A 477 13.07 -31.16 9.91
CA THR A 477 12.21 -31.91 8.96
C THR A 477 10.75 -31.88 9.40
N GLY A 478 9.87 -32.42 8.54
CA GLY A 478 8.44 -32.44 8.77
C GLY A 478 7.68 -31.44 7.90
N THR A 479 6.44 -31.15 8.27
CA THR A 479 5.55 -30.30 7.48
C THR A 479 5.63 -28.84 7.94
N PHE A 480 5.97 -27.97 7.00
CA PHE A 480 6.06 -26.53 7.19
C PHE A 480 4.92 -25.84 6.46
N ARG A 481 4.30 -24.87 7.12
CA ARG A 481 3.42 -23.90 6.49
C ARG A 481 4.29 -22.75 5.97
N VAL A 482 4.16 -22.45 4.70
CA VAL A 482 4.89 -21.35 4.05
C VAL A 482 3.87 -20.30 3.63
N ARG A 483 4.13 -19.05 4.01
CA ARG A 483 3.35 -17.90 3.57
C ARG A 483 4.30 -16.85 3.01
N MET A 484 4.01 -16.40 1.80
CA MET A 484 4.68 -15.28 1.16
C MET A 484 3.66 -14.16 0.98
N VAL A 485 4.02 -12.94 1.35
CA VAL A 485 3.17 -11.75 1.22
C VAL A 485 3.95 -10.67 0.48
N ALA A 486 3.30 -10.03 -0.48
CA ALA A 486 3.84 -8.89 -1.21
C ALA A 486 2.86 -7.71 -1.13
N THR A 487 3.38 -6.50 -1.09
CA THR A 487 2.60 -5.26 -1.17
C THR A 487 3.26 -4.32 -2.18
N GLY A 488 2.50 -3.42 -2.79
CA GLY A 488 2.96 -2.46 -3.79
C GLY A 488 2.48 -2.73 -5.22
N ALA A 489 1.91 -3.90 -5.48
CA ALA A 489 1.43 -4.29 -6.80
C ALA A 489 0.19 -5.19 -6.74
N ASP A 490 -0.64 -5.12 -7.79
CA ASP A 490 -1.75 -6.05 -7.99
C ASP A 490 -1.22 -7.35 -8.60
N MET A 491 -1.20 -8.43 -7.81
CA MET A 491 -0.73 -9.75 -8.23
C MET A 491 -1.88 -10.76 -8.34
N ARG A 492 -1.83 -11.57 -9.40
CA ARG A 492 -2.93 -12.46 -9.81
C ARG A 492 -2.44 -13.86 -10.17
N ARG A 493 -3.40 -14.77 -10.27
CA ARG A 493 -3.26 -16.08 -10.92
C ARG A 493 -3.15 -15.92 -12.43
N ALA A 494 -2.74 -16.98 -13.12
CA ALA A 494 -2.68 -17.01 -14.58
C ALA A 494 -4.04 -16.70 -15.27
N ASP A 495 -5.16 -17.01 -14.62
CA ASP A 495 -6.51 -16.73 -15.13
C ASP A 495 -6.99 -15.29 -14.89
N GLY A 496 -6.15 -14.44 -14.27
CA GLY A 496 -6.48 -13.06 -13.94
C GLY A 496 -7.27 -12.88 -12.64
N THR A 497 -7.46 -13.94 -11.84
CA THR A 497 -8.04 -13.86 -10.49
C THR A 497 -7.01 -13.28 -9.52
N ARG A 498 -7.40 -12.26 -8.73
CA ARG A 498 -6.51 -11.68 -7.72
C ARG A 498 -6.13 -12.68 -6.64
N LEU A 499 -4.87 -12.65 -6.22
CA LEU A 499 -4.40 -13.44 -5.09
C LEU A 499 -5.08 -12.97 -3.79
N GLY A 500 -5.23 -13.89 -2.83
CA GLY A 500 -5.81 -13.59 -1.52
C GLY A 500 -4.94 -12.62 -0.73
N LEU A 501 -5.51 -11.92 0.25
CA LEU A 501 -4.75 -11.02 1.12
C LEU A 501 -4.29 -11.75 2.39
N SER A 502 -3.10 -11.44 2.86
CA SER A 502 -2.62 -11.86 4.17
C SER A 502 -1.65 -10.83 4.77
N ARG A 503 -1.17 -11.11 5.97
CA ARG A 503 -0.26 -10.26 6.73
C ARG A 503 0.81 -11.11 7.41
N ILE A 504 2.02 -10.58 7.42
CA ILE A 504 3.15 -11.12 8.18
C ILE A 504 3.66 -10.00 9.09
N ALA A 505 3.68 -10.30 10.39
CA ALA A 505 4.24 -9.43 11.43
C ALA A 505 5.53 -10.07 11.93
N VAL A 506 6.67 -9.48 11.56
CA VAL A 506 8.00 -9.90 12.04
C VAL A 506 8.10 -9.51 13.50
N ARG A 507 8.30 -10.48 14.38
CA ARG A 507 8.28 -10.26 15.83
C ARG A 507 9.60 -9.68 16.36
N THR A 508 9.52 -9.05 17.52
CA THR A 508 10.70 -8.67 18.31
C THR A 508 11.00 -9.77 19.32
N PRO A 509 12.23 -10.33 19.35
CA PRO A 509 12.58 -11.36 20.33
C PRO A 509 12.32 -10.92 21.78
N GLY A 510 11.71 -11.79 22.57
CA GLY A 510 11.42 -11.54 23.99
C GLY A 510 10.35 -10.47 24.25
N SER A 511 9.59 -10.07 23.23
CA SER A 511 8.56 -9.02 23.32
C SER A 511 7.31 -9.39 22.53
N SER A 512 6.16 -8.86 22.95
CA SER A 512 4.92 -8.93 22.16
C SER A 512 4.88 -7.89 21.02
N ALA A 513 5.91 -7.05 20.90
CA ALA A 513 5.98 -6.00 19.88
C ALA A 513 6.35 -6.55 18.49
N THR A 514 5.76 -5.96 17.46
CA THR A 514 6.11 -6.20 16.05
C THR A 514 7.28 -5.31 15.66
N ALA A 515 8.34 -5.90 15.12
CA ALA A 515 9.50 -5.19 14.60
C ALA A 515 9.18 -4.49 13.27
N ALA A 516 8.51 -5.20 12.37
CA ALA A 516 8.04 -4.68 11.10
C ALA A 516 6.93 -5.58 10.54
N GLU A 517 6.18 -5.04 9.58
CA GLU A 517 5.01 -5.73 9.05
C GLU A 517 4.84 -5.51 7.56
N VAL A 518 4.28 -6.50 6.89
CA VAL A 518 3.78 -6.39 5.53
C VAL A 518 2.42 -7.05 5.41
N GLY A 519 1.48 -6.33 4.82
CA GLY A 519 0.17 -6.85 4.42
C GLY A 519 -0.07 -6.59 2.93
N GLY A 520 -0.69 -7.55 2.25
CA GLY A 520 -0.92 -7.47 0.82
C GLY A 520 -1.28 -8.82 0.22
N VAL A 521 -1.07 -8.99 -1.09
CA VAL A 521 -1.32 -10.27 -1.78
C VAL A 521 -0.45 -11.36 -1.21
N ALA A 522 -1.00 -12.57 -1.12
CA ALA A 522 -0.37 -13.69 -0.45
C ALA A 522 -0.53 -14.99 -1.23
N ILE A 523 0.54 -15.78 -1.17
CA ILE A 523 0.57 -17.18 -1.58
C ILE A 523 0.88 -17.98 -0.32
N GLN A 524 0.11 -19.03 -0.06
CA GLN A 524 0.23 -19.82 1.17
C GLN A 524 0.06 -21.30 0.93
N GLY A 525 1.03 -22.11 1.37
CA GLY A 525 1.03 -23.53 1.11
C GLY A 525 1.74 -24.33 2.17
N ARG A 526 1.93 -25.62 1.87
CA ARG A 526 2.62 -26.56 2.75
C ARG A 526 3.74 -27.26 2.00
N VAL A 527 4.85 -27.47 2.70
CA VAL A 527 5.99 -28.24 2.21
C VAL A 527 6.38 -29.24 3.29
N THR A 528 6.50 -30.51 2.92
CA THR A 528 6.94 -31.59 3.81
C THR A 528 8.31 -32.05 3.38
N PHE A 529 9.27 -31.96 4.30
CA PHE A 529 10.66 -32.41 4.15
C PHE A 529 10.87 -33.77 4.83
#